data_AF-A0A6C0CX64-F1
#
_entry.id   AF-A0A6C0CX64-F1
#
_cell.length_a   1.000
_cell.length_b   1.000
_cell.length_c   1.000
_cell.angle_alpha   90.00
_cell.angle_beta   90.00
_cell.angle_gamma   90.00
#
_symmetry.space_group_name_H-M   'P 1'
#
loop_
_entity.id
_entity.type
_entity.pdbx_description
1 polymer ?
#
loop_
_entity_poly.entity_id
_entity_poly.type
_entity_poly.pdbx_seq_one_letter_code
_entity_poly.pdbx_strand_id
1 'polypeptide(L)' 'MIVTCPHCFNSVEILEINCAIFRHAIYKNTFNQIDPHLSKERCDYLIKTEQVYGCGKPFKLIKENETFKAIKCEYI' A
#
# COMPACT_ATOMS: atom_id res chain seq x y z
N MET A 1 -10.89 2.99 -7.22
CA MET A 1 -10.31 4.35 -7.16
C MET A 1 -8.80 4.26 -7.39
N ILE A 2 -8.24 5.08 -8.27
CA ILE A 2 -6.78 5.12 -8.47
C ILE A 2 -6.14 6.08 -7.48
N VAL A 3 -5.10 5.62 -6.79
CA VAL A 3 -4.34 6.42 -5.83
C VAL A 3 -2.86 6.34 -6.15
N THR A 4 -2.17 7.47 -6.13
CA THR A 4 -0.72 7.54 -6.29
C THR A 4 -0.02 7.27 -4.96
N CYS A 5 0.88 6.29 -4.93
CA CYS A 5 1.71 6.01 -3.77
C CYS A 5 2.60 7.24 -3.46
N PRO A 6 2.57 7.77 -2.23
CA PRO A 6 3.35 8.97 -1.89
C PRO A 6 4.85 8.70 -1.74
N HIS A 7 5.28 7.44 -1.82
CA HIS A 7 6.69 7.03 -1.67
C HIS A 7 7.42 6.77 -2.97
N CYS A 8 6.74 6.19 -3.96
CA CYS A 8 7.36 5.82 -5.23
C CYS A 8 6.59 6.35 -6.46
N PHE A 9 5.52 7.12 -6.24
CA PHE A 9 4.73 7.77 -7.29
C PHE A 9 4.07 6.85 -8.33
N ASN A 10 4.12 5.54 -8.10
CA ASN A 10 3.34 4.56 -8.87
C ASN A 10 1.90 4.53 -8.38
N SER A 11 0.98 4.19 -9.27
CA SER A 11 -0.44 4.11 -8.99
C SER A 11 -0.83 2.73 -8.47
N VAL A 12 -1.81 2.71 -7.56
CA VAL A 12 -2.50 1.52 -7.09
C VAL A 12 -4.01 1.72 -7.22
N GLU A 13 -4.72 0.68 -7.64
CA GLU A 13 -6.17 0.67 -7.61
C GLU A 13 -6.66 0.14 -6.26
N ILE A 14 -7.51 0.93 -5.60
CA ILE A 14 -8.22 0.56 -4.38
C ILE A 14 -9.67 0.28 -4.75
N LEU A 15 -10.07 -1.00 -4.62
CA LEU A 15 -11.42 -1.47 -4.92
C LEU A 15 -12.37 -1.26 -3.75
N GLU A 16 -11.88 -1.42 -2.52
CA GLU A 16 -12.65 -1.27 -1.28
C GLU A 16 -11.75 -0.70 -0.17
N ILE A 17 -12.34 0.09 0.74
CA ILE A 17 -11.64 0.68 1.90
C ILE A 17 -12.25 0.11 3.18
N ASN A 18 -11.65 -0.96 3.70
CA ASN A 18 -11.98 -1.53 5.01
C ASN A 18 -11.12 -0.91 6.13
N CYS A 19 -9.86 -0.62 5.82
CA CYS A 19 -8.91 0.09 6.66
C CYS A 19 -8.33 1.24 5.84
N ALA A 20 -8.12 2.40 6.46
CA ALA A 20 -7.54 3.55 5.78
C ALA A 20 -6.01 3.48 5.68
N ILE A 21 -5.38 2.44 6.22
CA ILE A 21 -3.93 2.20 6.15
C ILE A 21 -3.69 1.11 5.10
N PHE A 22 -2.71 1.35 4.25
CA PHE A 22 -2.36 0.45 3.16
C PHE A 22 -0.84 0.27 3.10
N ARG A 23 -0.42 -0.85 2.51
CA ARG A 23 0.94 -1.04 2.04
C ARG A 23 0.90 -1.03 0.52
N HIS A 24 1.81 -0.29 -0.12
CA HIS A 24 1.90 -0.31 -1.57
C HIS A 24 2.60 -1.59 -2.06
N ALA A 25 1.95 -2.73 -1.86
CA ALA A 25 2.41 -4.04 -2.30
C ALA A 25 1.25 -5.01 -2.62
N ILE A 26 1.37 -5.71 -3.74
CA ILE A 26 0.40 -6.71 -4.22
C ILE A 26 1.15 -8.02 -4.50
N TYR A 27 0.69 -9.15 -3.98
CA TYR A 27 1.28 -10.45 -4.25
C TYR A 27 1.21 -10.81 -5.73
N LYS A 28 2.33 -11.25 -6.33
CA LYS A 28 2.38 -11.59 -7.77
C LYS A 28 1.54 -12.81 -8.14
N ASN A 29 1.36 -13.74 -7.21
CA ASN A 29 0.68 -15.02 -7.46
C ASN A 29 -0.85 -14.92 -7.38
N THR A 30 -1.37 -14.06 -6.50
CA THR A 30 -2.80 -13.95 -6.19
C THR A 30 -3.39 -12.61 -6.62
N PHE A 31 -2.55 -11.62 -6.91
CA PHE A 31 -2.94 -10.23 -7.12
C PHE A 31 -3.69 -9.60 -5.94
N ASN A 32 -3.60 -10.22 -4.75
CA ASN A 32 -4.14 -9.67 -3.52
C ASN A 32 -3.18 -8.66 -2.90
N GLN A 33 -3.74 -7.61 -2.33
CA GLN A 33 -2.97 -6.66 -1.53
C GLN A 33 -2.38 -7.38 -0.29
N ILE A 34 -1.15 -7.01 0.09
CA ILE A 34 -0.57 -7.53 1.32
C ILE A 34 -1.29 -6.96 2.55
N ASP A 35 -1.15 -7.65 3.68
CA ASP A 35 -1.71 -7.18 4.95
C ASP A 35 -1.26 -5.73 5.25
N PRO A 36 -2.19 -4.78 5.47
CA PRO A 36 -1.84 -3.39 5.77
C PRO A 36 -1.05 -3.21 7.08
N HIS A 37 -1.12 -4.20 7.98
CA HIS A 37 -0.42 -4.26 9.27
C HIS A 37 0.81 -5.17 9.23
N LEU A 38 1.23 -5.62 8.04
CA LEU A 38 2.43 -6.43 7.90
C LEU A 38 3.66 -5.67 8.45
N SER A 39 4.49 -6.39 9.22
CA SER A 39 5.70 -5.83 9.81
C SER A 39 6.68 -5.40 8.72
N LYS A 40 7.53 -4.42 9.05
CA LYS A 40 8.55 -3.92 8.12
C LYS A 40 9.46 -5.04 7.61
N GLU A 41 9.92 -5.93 8.49
CA GLU A 41 10.78 -7.06 8.12
C GLU A 41 10.12 -7.98 7.09
N ARG A 42 8.82 -8.24 7.25
CA ARG A 42 8.05 -9.06 6.29
C ARG A 42 7.82 -8.33 4.97
N CYS A 43 7.50 -7.03 4.99
CA CYS A 43 7.44 -6.23 3.76
C CYS A 43 8.78 -6.25 3.01
N ASP A 44 9.87 -5.98 3.71
CA ASP A 44 11.22 -5.93 3.14
C ASP A 44 11.62 -7.29 2.55
N TYR A 45 11.28 -8.39 3.24
CA TYR A 45 11.49 -9.74 2.74
C TYR A 45 10.71 -10.00 1.44
N LEU A 46 9.43 -9.64 1.37
CA LEU A 46 8.60 -9.85 0.17
C LEU A 46 9.12 -9.06 -1.04
N ILE A 47 9.58 -7.83 -0.82
CA ILE A 47 10.19 -7.01 -1.88
C ILE A 47 11.52 -7.62 -2.32
N LYS A 48 12.40 -7.96 -1.38
CA LYS A 48 13.73 -8.52 -1.65
C LYS A 48 13.66 -9.86 -2.38
N THR A 49 12.65 -10.66 -2.08
CA THR A 49 12.40 -11.95 -2.74
C THR A 49 11.49 -11.83 -3.96
N GLU A 50 11.18 -10.60 -4.39
CA GLU A 50 10.38 -10.29 -5.57
C GLU A 50 8.99 -10.98 -5.60
N GLN A 51 8.39 -11.22 -4.43
CA GLN A 51 7.07 -11.87 -4.31
C GLN A 51 5.89 -10.92 -4.50
N VAL A 52 6.15 -9.61 -4.50
CA VAL A 52 5.13 -8.55 -4.62
C VAL A 52 5.51 -7.53 -5.70
N TYR A 53 4.51 -6.84 -6.23
CA TYR A 53 4.66 -5.60 -6.99
C TYR A 53 4.50 -4.41 -6.06
N GLY A 54 5.27 -3.34 -6.26
CA GLY A 54 5.19 -2.09 -5.47
C GLY A 54 6.37 -1.90 -4.51
N CYS A 55 6.30 -0.85 -3.70
CA CYS A 55 7.40 -0.47 -2.79
C CYS A 55 7.23 -0.97 -1.35
N GLY A 56 6.09 -1.60 -1.02
CA GLY A 56 5.73 -2.15 0.29
C GLY A 56 5.73 -1.16 1.47
N LYS A 57 5.89 0.14 1.21
CA LYS A 57 5.86 1.17 2.24
C LYS A 57 4.42 1.50 2.68
N PRO A 58 4.22 1.87 3.96
CA PRO A 58 2.94 2.32 4.51
C PRO A 58 2.46 3.60 3.84
N PHE A 59 1.16 3.72 3.60
CA PHE A 59 0.53 5.02 3.43
C PHE A 59 -0.88 4.99 4.02
N LYS A 60 -1.38 6.16 4.38
CA LYS A 60 -2.74 6.33 4.88
C LYS A 60 -3.55 7.12 3.86
N LEU A 61 -4.80 6.72 3.65
CA LEU A 61 -5.78 7.53 2.95
C LEU A 61 -6.43 8.50 3.95
N ILE A 62 -6.41 9.77 3.60
CA ILE A 62 -7.20 10.80 4.28
C ILE A 62 -8.26 11.31 3.31
N LYS A 63 -9.47 11.54 3.82
CA LYS A 63 -10.54 12.18 3.06
C LYS A 63 -10.38 13.70 3.19
N GLU A 64 -10.02 14.36 2.10
CA GLU A 64 -10.04 15.83 1.97
C GLU A 64 -11.22 16.19 1.06
N ASN A 65 -12.28 16.76 1.64
CA ASN A 65 -13.56 17.05 0.96
C ASN A 65 -14.18 15.78 0.35
N GLU A 66 -14.45 15.78 -0.97
CA GLU A 66 -14.97 14.64 -1.72
C GLU A 66 -13.86 13.76 -2.34
N THR A 67 -12.60 13.97 -1.96
CA THR A 67 -11.44 13.26 -2.53
C THR A 67 -10.64 12.52 -1.48
N PHE A 68 -9.99 11.42 -1.89
CA PHE A 68 -9.02 10.73 -1.05
C PHE A 68 -7.60 11.10 -1.47
N LYS A 69 -6.76 11.31 -0.48
CA LYS A 69 -5.34 11.62 -0.65
C LYS A 69 -4.51 10.62 0.11
N ALA A 70 -3.47 10.08 -0.53
CA ALA A 70 -2.50 9.24 0.16
C ALA A 70 -1.42 10.10 0.80
N ILE A 71 -1.22 9.91 2.10
CA ILE A 71 -0.15 10.53 2.86
C ILE A 71 0.81 9.46 3.39
N LYS A 72 2.09 9.81 3.50
CA LYS A 72 3.08 8.95 4.13
C LYS A 72 2.70 8.74 5.60
N CYS A 73 2.86 7.53 6.10
CA CYS A 73 2.77 7.21 7.52
C CYS A 73 3.88 6.23 7.90
N GLU A 74 4.07 6.06 9.20
CA GLU A 74 5.02 5.10 9.74
C GLU A 74 4.39 3.70 9.86
N TYR A 75 5.24 2.69 10.05
CA TYR A 75 4.79 1.35 10.41
C TYR A 75 4.12 1.42 11.79
N ILE A 76 3.05 0.66 11.96
CA ILE A 76 2.25 0.55 13.19
C ILE A 76 2.55 -0.81 13.81
#